data_AF-A0A382L313-F1
#
_entry.id   AF-A0A382L313-F1
#
_cell.length_a   1.000
_cell.length_b   1.000
_cell.length_c   1.000
_cell.angle_alpha   90.00
_cell.angle_beta   90.00
_cell.angle_gamma   90.00
#
_symmetry.space_group_name_H-M   'P 1'
#
loop_
_entity.id
_entity.type
_entity.pdbx_description
1 polymer ?
#
loop_
_entity_poly.entity_id
_entity_poly.type
_entity_poly.pdbx_seq_one_letter_code
_entity_poly.pdbx_strand_id
1 'polypeptide(L)'
;MHQNTTPMSLGMVSYDGLHEFYIEFTDYDLEQIDDWLVENVLDKFILSEMNNNTFKKTNNSFFFKGEKEWVVNHRFGLKNWFKSFNEKIIPASAGNGLDLVLLNSIMKIKYIEDRPDYFDGWGIDVISIYRWEGFLPDGENFKELFLQKKISTKHNALTDAHVVREMYLKMESQRKRRTFSRKS
;
A
#
# COMPACT_ATOMS: atom_id res chain seq x y z
N MET A 1 -11.76 -8.41 -6.91
CA MET A 1 -11.52 -7.15 -7.64
C MET A 1 -11.89 -7.34 -9.10
N HIS A 2 -12.58 -6.37 -9.68
CA HIS A 2 -13.06 -6.43 -11.06
C HIS A 2 -12.50 -5.24 -11.84
N GLN A 3 -12.44 -5.37 -13.16
CA GLN A 3 -12.07 -4.27 -14.03
C GLN A 3 -13.12 -3.15 -13.81
N ASN A 4 -12.68 -1.96 -13.35
CA ASN A 4 -13.48 -0.79 -12.90
C ASN A 4 -13.72 -0.62 -11.39
N THR A 5 -13.03 -1.38 -10.52
CA THR A 5 -13.07 -1.10 -9.07
C THR A 5 -12.57 0.32 -8.75
N THR A 6 -13.35 1.07 -7.97
CA THR A 6 -12.92 2.37 -7.43
C THR A 6 -12.12 2.20 -6.14
N PRO A 7 -11.01 2.94 -5.92
CA PRO A 7 -10.23 2.84 -4.69
C PRO A 7 -11.05 3.35 -3.50
N MET A 8 -11.15 2.53 -2.43
CA MET A 8 -11.82 2.91 -1.18
C MET A 8 -10.82 3.49 -0.16
N SER A 9 -9.62 2.91 -0.09
CA SER A 9 -8.52 3.42 0.72
C SER A 9 -7.16 3.11 0.09
N LEU A 10 -6.13 3.84 0.51
CA LEU A 10 -4.74 3.58 0.15
C LEU A 10 -3.88 3.71 1.41
N GLY A 11 -3.04 2.72 1.68
CA GLY A 11 -2.04 2.76 2.75
C GLY A 11 -0.66 2.51 2.20
N MET A 12 0.31 3.33 2.60
CA MET A 12 1.71 3.21 2.21
C MET A 12 2.60 3.43 3.42
N VAL A 13 3.67 2.64 3.50
CA VAL A 13 4.73 2.79 4.50
C VAL A 13 6.08 2.77 3.79
N SER A 14 6.97 3.68 4.15
CA SER A 14 8.31 3.74 3.59
C SER A 14 9.16 2.53 4.00
N TYR A 15 10.20 2.23 3.23
CA TYR A 15 11.12 1.13 3.51
C TYR A 15 11.72 1.19 4.93
N ASP A 16 12.09 2.37 5.41
CA ASP A 16 12.60 2.60 6.77
C ASP A 16 11.52 2.52 7.87
N GLY A 17 10.23 2.56 7.49
CA GLY A 17 9.09 2.54 8.41
C GLY A 17 8.85 3.85 9.13
N LEU A 18 9.53 4.93 8.73
CA LEU A 18 9.45 6.24 9.38
C LEU A 18 8.38 7.15 8.77
N HIS A 19 7.88 6.84 7.58
CA HIS A 19 6.90 7.66 6.87
C HIS A 19 5.69 6.82 6.48
N GLU A 20 4.50 7.35 6.75
CA GLU A 20 3.24 6.71 6.45
C GLU A 20 2.35 7.65 5.66
N PHE A 21 1.57 7.09 4.75
CA PHE A 21 0.59 7.82 3.97
C PHE A 21 -0.68 6.97 3.90
N TYR A 22 -1.78 7.50 4.43
CA TYR A 22 -3.06 6.82 4.46
C TYR A 22 -4.19 7.72 3.96
N ILE A 23 -5.05 7.16 3.12
CA ILE A 23 -6.20 7.84 2.53
C ILE A 23 -7.45 6.98 2.69
N GLU A 24 -8.56 7.63 3.03
CA GLU A 24 -9.93 7.12 2.80
C GLU A 24 -10.59 7.98 1.72
N PHE A 25 -10.89 7.36 0.57
CA PHE A 25 -11.53 8.05 -0.53
C PHE A 25 -13.01 8.23 -0.24
N THR A 26 -13.59 9.32 -0.75
CA THR A 26 -15.04 9.60 -0.61
C THR A 26 -15.78 9.59 -1.95
N ASP A 27 -15.05 9.40 -3.05
CA ASP A 27 -15.54 9.31 -4.43
C ASP A 27 -15.50 7.87 -4.99
N TYR A 28 -15.57 6.86 -4.11
CA TYR A 28 -15.78 5.48 -4.53
C TYR A 28 -17.23 5.23 -4.96
N ASP A 29 -17.42 4.28 -5.88
CA ASP A 29 -18.72 3.94 -6.45
C ASP A 29 -19.56 3.17 -5.43
N LEU A 30 -20.67 3.78 -4.98
CA LEU A 30 -21.56 3.18 -3.99
C LEU A 30 -22.30 1.95 -4.52
N GLU A 31 -22.45 1.82 -5.85
CA GLU A 31 -23.09 0.65 -6.47
C GLU A 31 -22.20 -0.61 -6.38
N GLN A 32 -20.91 -0.44 -6.08
CA GLN A 32 -19.96 -1.54 -5.91
C GLN A 32 -19.91 -2.09 -4.47
N ILE A 33 -20.66 -1.50 -3.53
CA ILE A 33 -20.61 -1.87 -2.12
C ILE A 33 -21.61 -2.98 -1.84
N ASP A 34 -21.12 -4.06 -1.23
CA ASP A 34 -21.92 -5.14 -0.67
C ASP A 34 -21.70 -5.24 0.85
N ASP A 35 -22.50 -6.09 1.50
CA ASP A 35 -22.42 -6.31 2.96
C ASP A 35 -21.01 -6.76 3.39
N TRP A 36 -20.32 -7.54 2.54
CA TRP A 36 -18.96 -7.98 2.81
C TRP A 36 -18.00 -6.79 2.89
N LEU A 37 -18.09 -5.84 1.95
CA LEU A 37 -17.25 -4.63 1.93
C LEU A 37 -17.56 -3.70 3.10
N VAL A 38 -18.81 -3.60 3.53
CA VAL A 38 -19.18 -2.84 4.73
C VAL A 38 -18.44 -3.41 5.94
N GLU A 39 -18.67 -4.69 6.24
CA GLU A 39 -18.14 -5.35 7.45
C GLU A 39 -16.62 -5.48 7.43
N ASN A 40 -16.03 -5.72 6.26
CA ASN A 40 -14.61 -6.05 6.17
C ASN A 40 -13.72 -4.87 5.82
N VAL A 41 -14.24 -3.79 5.21
CA VAL A 41 -13.42 -2.66 4.76
C VAL A 41 -13.88 -1.35 5.40
N LEU A 42 -15.15 -0.96 5.24
CA LEU A 42 -15.65 0.34 5.71
C LEU A 42 -15.63 0.44 7.23
N ASP A 43 -16.00 -0.63 7.95
CA ASP A 43 -15.95 -0.67 9.42
C ASP A 43 -14.52 -0.57 9.99
N LYS A 44 -13.49 -0.72 9.13
CA LYS A 44 -12.07 -0.61 9.50
C LYS A 44 -11.45 0.72 9.09
N PHE A 45 -12.25 1.65 8.58
CA PHE A 45 -11.83 3.02 8.37
C PHE A 45 -11.54 3.67 9.72
N ILE A 46 -10.44 4.40 9.79
CA ILE A 46 -9.92 5.04 11.00
C ILE A 46 -10.06 6.57 10.94
N LEU A 47 -10.55 7.12 9.82
CA LEU A 47 -10.80 8.57 9.64
C LEU A 47 -12.30 8.89 9.58
N SER A 48 -13.18 8.02 10.11
CA SER A 48 -14.64 8.23 10.15
C SER A 48 -15.01 9.61 10.70
N GLU A 49 -14.33 10.05 11.76
CA GLU A 49 -14.57 11.32 12.46
C GLU A 49 -14.01 12.56 11.72
N MET A 50 -13.21 12.37 10.67
CA MET A 50 -12.72 13.47 9.86
C MET A 50 -13.80 13.94 8.88
N ASN A 51 -13.88 15.25 8.66
CA ASN A 51 -14.70 15.82 7.60
C ASN A 51 -14.16 15.42 6.22
N ASN A 52 -15.03 15.47 5.19
CA ASN A 52 -14.60 15.27 3.81
C ASN A 52 -13.57 16.35 3.39
N ASN A 53 -12.67 15.99 2.48
CA ASN A 53 -11.57 16.82 2.00
C ASN A 53 -10.73 17.45 3.13
N THR A 54 -10.35 16.62 4.11
CA THR A 54 -9.53 17.00 5.26
C THR A 54 -8.20 16.27 5.25
N PHE A 55 -7.16 16.99 5.69
CA PHE A 55 -5.81 16.49 5.87
C PHE A 55 -5.39 16.63 7.33
N LYS A 56 -4.77 15.58 7.87
CA LYS A 56 -4.14 15.57 9.19
C LYS A 56 -2.72 15.05 9.05
N LYS A 57 -1.76 15.78 9.63
CA LYS A 57 -0.37 15.32 9.80
C LYS A 57 -0.16 14.92 11.24
N THR A 58 0.51 13.81 11.49
CA THR A 58 0.98 13.41 12.82
C THR A 58 2.39 12.87 12.67
N ASN A 59 3.39 13.57 13.21
CA ASN A 59 4.80 13.29 12.96
C ASN A 59 5.10 13.21 11.45
N ASN A 60 5.57 12.05 10.98
CA ASN A 60 5.86 11.74 9.57
C ASN A 60 4.73 10.99 8.87
N SER A 61 3.58 10.85 9.52
CA SER A 61 2.39 10.16 9.01
C SER A 61 1.36 11.17 8.48
N PHE A 62 0.87 10.91 7.28
CA PHE A 62 -0.02 11.80 6.54
C PHE A 62 -1.36 11.08 6.35
N PHE A 63 -2.44 11.69 6.82
CA PHE A 63 -3.79 11.12 6.80
C PHE A 63 -4.72 12.03 5.99
N PHE A 64 -5.42 11.44 5.02
CA PHE A 64 -6.33 12.15 4.14
C PHE A 64 -7.69 11.48 4.14
N LYS A 65 -8.76 12.28 4.18
CA LYS A 65 -10.10 11.84 3.84
C LYS A 65 -10.66 12.78 2.80
N GLY A 66 -10.99 12.26 1.62
CA GLY A 66 -11.37 13.14 0.52
C GLY A 66 -11.42 12.47 -0.83
N GLU A 67 -11.86 13.26 -1.80
CA GLU A 67 -11.93 12.83 -3.19
C GLU A 67 -10.53 12.63 -3.76
N LYS A 68 -10.39 11.65 -4.67
CA LYS A 68 -9.12 11.31 -5.32
C LYS A 68 -8.40 12.51 -5.92
N GLU A 69 -9.12 13.37 -6.64
CA GLU A 69 -8.54 14.56 -7.27
C GLU A 69 -7.94 15.52 -6.23
N TRP A 70 -8.67 15.73 -5.14
CA TRP A 70 -8.25 16.63 -4.08
C TRP A 70 -7.00 16.09 -3.38
N VAL A 71 -6.99 14.80 -3.01
CA VAL A 71 -5.86 14.18 -2.32
C VAL A 71 -4.59 14.13 -3.18
N VAL A 72 -4.72 13.86 -4.48
CA VAL A 72 -3.57 13.75 -5.39
C VAL A 72 -2.88 15.10 -5.61
N ASN A 73 -3.65 16.18 -5.69
CA ASN A 73 -3.14 17.53 -6.00
C ASN A 73 -2.93 18.42 -4.76
N HIS A 74 -3.36 17.99 -3.57
CA HIS A 74 -3.13 18.74 -2.35
C HIS A 74 -1.63 19.06 -2.15
N ARG A 75 -1.30 20.18 -1.50
CA ARG A 75 0.10 20.59 -1.28
C ARG A 75 0.93 19.53 -0.51
N PHE A 76 0.28 18.73 0.33
CA PHE A 76 0.85 17.59 1.04
C PHE A 76 0.43 16.23 0.46
N GLY A 77 -0.24 16.25 -0.69
CA GLY A 77 -0.87 15.10 -1.34
C GLY A 77 0.13 14.11 -1.92
N LEU A 78 -0.41 13.02 -2.49
CA LEU A 78 0.36 11.84 -2.88
C LEU A 78 1.57 12.15 -3.78
N LYS A 79 1.40 13.01 -4.79
CA LYS A 79 2.49 13.43 -5.68
C LYS A 79 3.62 14.15 -4.96
N ASN A 80 3.29 15.05 -4.03
CA ASN A 80 4.29 15.79 -3.27
C ASN A 80 4.93 14.93 -2.18
N TRP A 81 4.18 13.98 -1.61
CA TRP A 81 4.72 12.99 -0.69
C TRP A 81 5.80 12.12 -1.36
N PHE A 82 5.53 11.60 -2.57
CA PHE A 82 6.55 10.86 -3.34
C PHE A 82 7.79 11.71 -3.66
N LYS A 83 7.60 12.96 -4.11
CA LYS A 83 8.71 13.86 -4.38
C LYS A 83 9.56 14.17 -3.13
N SER A 84 8.96 14.14 -1.94
CA SER A 84 9.65 14.52 -0.70
C SER A 84 10.79 13.58 -0.31
N PHE A 85 10.80 12.34 -0.82
CA PHE A 85 11.88 11.39 -0.57
C PHE A 85 13.18 11.74 -1.31
N ASN A 86 13.12 12.57 -2.36
CA ASN A 86 14.27 12.91 -3.20
C ASN A 86 15.01 11.67 -3.74
N GLU A 87 14.27 10.59 -3.96
CA GLU A 87 14.74 9.29 -4.44
C GLU A 87 13.70 8.71 -5.41
N LYS A 88 14.12 7.71 -6.19
CA LYS A 88 13.19 6.97 -7.04
C LYS A 88 12.29 6.08 -6.19
N ILE A 89 10.99 6.28 -6.29
CA ILE A 89 9.98 5.49 -5.60
C ILE A 89 9.77 4.17 -6.34
N ILE A 90 10.01 3.06 -5.66
CA ILE A 90 9.71 1.71 -6.14
C ILE A 90 8.53 1.18 -5.31
N PRO A 91 7.31 1.06 -5.88
CA PRO A 91 6.18 0.53 -5.14
C PRO A 91 6.37 -0.96 -4.84
N ALA A 92 5.90 -1.43 -3.69
CA ALA A 92 5.96 -2.84 -3.31
C ALA A 92 4.64 -3.27 -2.65
N SER A 93 4.15 -4.45 -3.00
CA SER A 93 2.93 -5.05 -2.44
C SER A 93 2.99 -6.58 -2.56
N ALA A 94 2.05 -7.30 -1.95
CA ALA A 94 1.97 -8.77 -2.04
C ALA A 94 0.79 -9.18 -2.92
N GLY A 95 1.01 -9.19 -4.25
CA GLY A 95 -0.05 -9.26 -5.26
C GLY A 95 -0.09 -8.02 -6.16
N ASN A 96 1.07 -7.52 -6.60
CA ASN A 96 1.24 -6.15 -7.12
C ASN A 96 0.48 -5.80 -8.39
N GLY A 97 -0.01 -6.77 -9.17
CA GLY A 97 -0.63 -6.51 -10.46
C GLY A 97 -1.80 -5.52 -10.40
N LEU A 98 -2.77 -5.74 -9.50
CA LEU A 98 -3.94 -4.88 -9.38
C LEU A 98 -3.64 -3.59 -8.61
N ASP A 99 -2.83 -3.67 -7.54
CA ASP A 99 -2.46 -2.51 -6.73
C ASP A 99 -1.71 -1.46 -7.54
N LEU A 100 -0.80 -1.89 -8.43
CA LEU A 100 -0.05 -0.97 -9.28
C LEU A 100 -0.94 -0.33 -10.35
N VAL A 101 -1.91 -1.06 -10.91
CA VAL A 101 -2.90 -0.51 -11.85
C VAL A 101 -3.76 0.54 -11.13
N LEU A 102 -4.20 0.26 -9.91
CA LEU A 102 -4.99 1.19 -9.10
C LEU A 102 -4.18 2.44 -8.73
N LEU A 103 -2.91 2.27 -8.33
CA LEU A 103 -2.02 3.38 -8.01
C LEU A 103 -1.74 4.26 -9.23
N ASN A 104 -1.52 3.66 -10.41
CA ASN A 104 -1.39 4.41 -11.67
C ASN A 104 -2.67 5.20 -11.99
N SER A 105 -3.84 4.60 -11.79
CA SER A 105 -5.14 5.28 -11.97
C SER A 105 -5.28 6.49 -11.03
N ILE A 106 -4.93 6.34 -9.75
CA ILE A 106 -4.92 7.45 -8.77
C ILE A 106 -3.95 8.55 -9.21
N MET A 107 -2.74 8.19 -9.67
CA MET A 107 -1.71 9.14 -10.11
C MET A 107 -2.00 9.79 -11.48
N LYS A 108 -3.04 9.33 -12.18
CA LYS A 108 -3.38 9.68 -13.57
C LYS A 108 -2.31 9.30 -14.59
N ILE A 109 -1.61 8.20 -14.37
CA ILE A 109 -0.64 7.64 -15.31
C ILE A 109 -1.39 6.69 -16.25
N LYS A 110 -1.60 7.10 -17.50
CA LYS A 110 -2.26 6.26 -18.53
C LYS A 110 -1.24 5.59 -19.43
N TYR A 111 -0.20 6.34 -19.81
CA TYR A 111 0.89 5.87 -20.64
C TYR A 111 2.24 5.99 -19.92
N ILE A 112 3.28 5.40 -20.51
CA ILE A 112 4.63 5.44 -19.93
C ILE A 112 5.14 6.89 -19.85
N GLU A 113 4.76 7.71 -20.81
CA GLU A 113 5.12 9.12 -20.95
C GLU A 113 4.47 10.01 -19.86
N ASP A 114 3.37 9.57 -19.26
CA ASP A 114 2.72 10.27 -18.14
C ASP A 114 3.44 10.01 -16.80
N ARG A 115 4.35 9.03 -16.76
CA ARG A 115 5.00 8.60 -15.53
C ARG A 115 6.03 9.64 -15.08
N PRO A 116 5.94 10.14 -13.83
CA PRO A 116 6.95 11.03 -13.31
C PRO A 116 8.30 10.33 -13.11
N ASP A 117 9.41 11.04 -13.34
CA ASP A 117 10.78 10.49 -13.23
C ASP A 117 11.11 9.89 -11.85
N TYR A 118 10.47 10.40 -10.80
CA TYR A 118 10.63 9.92 -9.42
C TYR A 118 9.84 8.64 -9.12
N PHE A 119 9.07 8.08 -10.06
CA PHE A 119 8.22 6.92 -9.83
C PHE A 119 8.58 5.77 -10.79
N ASP A 120 8.86 4.58 -10.26
CA ASP A 120 9.15 3.41 -11.07
C ASP A 120 7.85 2.70 -11.51
N GLY A 121 7.81 2.30 -12.77
CA GLY A 121 6.73 1.48 -13.31
C GLY A 121 6.83 0.01 -12.97
N TRP A 122 7.97 -0.43 -12.47
CA TRP A 122 8.24 -1.82 -12.13
C TRP A 122 8.33 -1.94 -10.61
N GLY A 123 7.19 -2.27 -10.00
CA GLY A 123 7.12 -2.50 -8.56
C GLY A 123 7.65 -3.88 -8.15
N ILE A 124 7.84 -4.05 -6.84
CA ILE A 124 8.23 -5.31 -6.22
C ILE A 124 6.98 -6.10 -5.85
N ASP A 125 6.85 -7.30 -6.41
CA ASP A 125 5.84 -8.26 -5.97
C ASP A 125 6.38 -9.18 -4.88
N VAL A 126 6.05 -8.87 -3.62
CA VAL A 126 6.61 -9.53 -2.43
C VAL A 126 6.21 -11.00 -2.35
N ILE A 127 5.04 -11.39 -2.90
CA ILE A 127 4.65 -12.81 -2.98
C ILE A 127 5.55 -13.61 -3.94
N SER A 128 6.06 -12.97 -5.00
CA SER A 128 7.03 -13.60 -5.90
C SER A 128 8.35 -13.86 -5.19
N ILE A 129 8.82 -12.92 -4.37
CA ILE A 129 10.00 -13.10 -3.49
C ILE A 129 9.76 -14.24 -2.50
N TYR A 130 8.57 -14.29 -1.88
CA TYR A 130 8.20 -15.32 -0.92
C TYR A 130 8.24 -16.73 -1.52
N ARG A 131 7.67 -16.89 -2.73
CA ARG A 131 7.75 -18.15 -3.48
C ARG A 131 9.19 -18.51 -3.84
N TRP A 132 9.98 -17.52 -4.27
CA TRP A 132 11.39 -17.72 -4.60
C TRP A 132 12.20 -18.24 -3.41
N GLU A 133 11.88 -17.80 -2.19
CA GLU A 133 12.52 -18.30 -0.97
C GLU A 133 12.11 -19.72 -0.56
N GLY A 134 11.24 -20.37 -1.34
CA GLY A 134 10.77 -21.74 -1.12
C GLY A 134 9.52 -21.85 -0.25
N PHE A 135 8.86 -20.74 0.05
CA PHE A 135 7.60 -20.76 0.78
C PHE A 135 6.40 -20.88 -0.16
N LEU A 136 5.32 -21.50 0.34
CA LEU A 136 4.06 -21.60 -0.37
C LEU A 136 3.01 -20.74 0.36
N PRO A 137 2.35 -19.79 -0.32
CA PRO A 137 1.28 -19.03 0.31
C PRO A 137 0.11 -19.95 0.59
N ASP A 138 -0.29 -20.02 1.87
CA ASP A 138 -1.43 -20.80 2.34
C ASP A 138 -2.58 -19.87 2.74
N GLY A 139 -3.57 -19.76 1.86
CA GLY A 139 -4.68 -18.81 2.00
C GLY A 139 -4.24 -17.35 2.00
N GLU A 140 -5.16 -16.45 2.34
CA GLU A 140 -4.90 -15.00 2.31
C GLU A 140 -4.05 -14.49 3.50
N ASN A 141 -4.01 -15.26 4.58
CA ASN A 141 -3.36 -14.89 5.85
C ASN A 141 -1.89 -15.35 5.91
N PHE A 142 -1.34 -15.83 4.79
CA PHE A 142 0.01 -16.38 4.72
C PHE A 142 1.09 -15.39 5.21
N LYS A 143 0.86 -14.08 5.04
CA LYS A 143 1.79 -13.02 5.45
C LYS A 143 1.88 -12.94 6.97
N GLU A 144 0.73 -12.91 7.63
CA GLU A 144 0.57 -12.86 9.08
C GLU A 144 1.08 -14.15 9.72
N LEU A 145 0.75 -15.31 9.14
CA LEU A 145 1.26 -16.62 9.55
C LEU A 145 2.80 -16.67 9.44
N PHE A 146 3.35 -16.20 8.32
CA PHE A 146 4.80 -16.12 8.15
C PHE A 146 5.47 -15.20 9.18
N LEU A 147 4.82 -14.10 9.54
CA LEU A 147 5.29 -13.17 10.57
C LEU A 147 4.97 -13.60 12.01
N GLN A 148 4.21 -14.68 12.21
CA GLN A 148 3.69 -15.13 13.51
C GLN A 148 2.88 -14.04 14.22
N LYS A 149 2.07 -13.29 13.46
CA LYS A 149 1.21 -12.22 13.98
C LYS A 149 -0.23 -12.67 14.17
N LYS A 150 -0.91 -12.02 15.11
CA LYS A 150 -2.36 -12.16 15.27
C LYS A 150 -3.05 -11.54 14.06
N ILE A 151 -4.03 -12.26 13.52
CA ILE A 151 -4.91 -11.78 12.46
C ILE A 151 -6.04 -11.00 13.15
N SER A 152 -5.91 -9.69 13.32
CA SER A 152 -6.94 -8.88 13.99
C SER A 152 -7.34 -7.59 13.27
N THR A 153 -6.53 -7.08 12.35
CA THR A 153 -6.73 -5.77 11.71
C THR A 153 -6.59 -5.81 10.19
N LYS A 154 -6.76 -7.00 9.60
CA LYS A 154 -6.69 -7.22 8.14
C LYS A 154 -7.74 -6.39 7.40
N HIS A 155 -7.45 -5.98 6.17
CA HIS A 155 -8.32 -5.15 5.31
C HIS A 155 -8.40 -3.66 5.70
N ASN A 156 -7.50 -3.22 6.59
CA ASN A 156 -7.12 -1.82 6.68
C ASN A 156 -5.83 -1.62 5.86
N ALA A 157 -5.89 -0.77 4.83
CA ALA A 157 -4.81 -0.67 3.85
C ALA A 157 -3.45 -0.26 4.45
N LEU A 158 -3.44 0.58 5.50
CA LEU A 158 -2.19 0.95 6.18
C LEU A 158 -1.62 -0.25 6.95
N THR A 159 -2.48 -0.98 7.68
CA THR A 159 -2.07 -2.20 8.39
C THR A 159 -1.49 -3.23 7.42
N ASP A 160 -2.16 -3.46 6.29
CA ASP A 160 -1.70 -4.42 5.28
C ASP A 160 -0.34 -3.99 4.69
N ALA A 161 -0.12 -2.68 4.48
CA ALA A 161 1.17 -2.15 4.04
C ALA A 161 2.30 -2.42 5.06
N HIS A 162 2.04 -2.25 6.37
CA HIS A 162 3.01 -2.63 7.40
C HIS A 162 3.34 -4.13 7.38
N VAL A 163 2.32 -4.98 7.26
CA VAL A 163 2.51 -6.44 7.18
C VAL A 163 3.37 -6.82 5.98
N VAL A 164 3.09 -6.26 4.80
CA VAL A 164 3.88 -6.53 3.59
C VAL A 164 5.32 -6.04 3.74
N ARG A 165 5.53 -4.84 4.30
CA ARG A 165 6.88 -4.30 4.58
C ARG A 165 7.67 -5.22 5.50
N GLU A 166 7.08 -5.62 6.62
CA GLU A 166 7.75 -6.50 7.58
C GLU A 166 8.08 -7.86 6.98
N MET A 167 7.17 -8.41 6.17
CA MET A 167 7.40 -9.64 5.44
C MET A 167 8.59 -9.51 4.47
N TYR A 168 8.66 -8.43 3.70
CA TYR A 168 9.80 -8.13 2.83
C TYR A 168 11.11 -8.07 3.63
N LEU A 169 11.15 -7.27 4.70
CA LEU A 169 12.35 -7.08 5.52
C LEU A 169 12.82 -8.37 6.20
N LYS A 170 11.89 -9.21 6.66
CA LYS A 170 12.20 -10.52 7.23
C LYS A 170 12.90 -11.41 6.18
N MET A 171 12.34 -11.51 4.98
CA MET A 171 12.96 -12.29 3.90
C MET A 171 14.33 -11.73 3.48
N GLU A 172 14.45 -10.41 3.37
CA GLU A 172 15.72 -9.75 3.02
C GLU A 172 16.81 -10.06 4.07
N SER A 173 16.47 -9.98 5.37
CA SER A 173 17.41 -10.30 6.45
C SER A 173 17.87 -11.77 6.41
N GLN A 174 16.96 -12.69 6.11
CA GLN A 174 17.25 -14.12 5.99
C GLN A 174 18.17 -14.40 4.79
N ARG A 175 17.94 -13.75 3.64
CA ARG A 175 18.82 -13.81 2.47
C ARG A 175 20.22 -13.34 2.81
N LYS A 176 20.36 -12.15 3.38
CA LYS A 176 21.66 -11.58 3.76
C LYS A 176 22.46 -12.58 4.62
N ARG A 177 21.85 -13.20 5.63
CA ARG A 177 22.49 -14.23 6.48
C ARG A 177 22.97 -15.45 5.68
N ARG A 178 22.15 -15.98 4.77
CA ARG A 178 22.51 -17.13 3.91
C ARG A 178 23.68 -16.82 2.97
N THR A 179 23.78 -15.59 2.48
CA THR A 179 24.89 -15.18 1.59
C THR A 179 26.20 -15.09 2.36
N PHE A 180 26.19 -14.61 3.61
CA PHE A 180 27.38 -14.57 4.47
C PHE A 180 27.83 -15.97 4.88
N SER A 181 26.92 -16.89 5.21
CA SER A 181 27.27 -18.27 5.58
C SER A 181 27.83 -19.12 4.43
N ARG A 182 27.64 -18.70 3.17
CA ARG A 182 28.22 -19.36 1.99
C ARG A 182 29.58 -18.80 1.59
N LYS A 183 30.02 -17.70 2.19
CA LYS A 183 31.31 -17.04 1.93
C LYS A 183 32.35 -17.28 3.03
N SER A 184 31.98 -17.98 4.11
CA SER A 184 32.84 -18.47 5.19
C SER A 184 33.13 -19.95 5.00
#